data_AF-A0A9Q4HTJ5-F1
#
_entry.id   AF-A0A9Q4HTJ5-F1
#
_cell.length_a   1.000
_cell.length_b   1.000
_cell.length_c   1.000
_cell.angle_alpha   90.00
_cell.angle_beta   90.00
_cell.angle_gamma   90.00
#
_symmetry.space_group_name_H-M   'P 1'
#
loop_
_entity.id
_entity.type
_entity.pdbx_description
1 polymer ?
#
loop_
_entity_poly.entity_id
_entity_poly.type
_entity_poly.pdbx_seq_one_letter_code
_entity_poly.pdbx_strand_id
1 'polypeptide(L)'
;MGKSKRNCRRTEDEVLIHEKAVKMRKMTDEQLVHYVEDRVAKAESEGFNRGKASAGKGTGVKAFIDYIKSAKIPGVGAVTISKLIKVADENGYI
;
A
#
# COMPACT_ATOMS: atom_id res chain seq x y z
N MET A 1 47.31 -9.11 -37.88
CA MET A 1 46.14 -9.58 -37.09
C MET A 1 45.68 -8.47 -36.16
N GLY A 2 44.82 -7.56 -36.64
CA GLY A 2 44.25 -6.50 -35.80
C GLY A 2 43.08 -7.08 -35.01
N LYS A 3 43.23 -7.25 -33.69
CA LYS A 3 42.09 -7.61 -32.82
C LYS A 3 41.07 -6.47 -32.94
N SER A 4 39.96 -6.73 -33.64
CA SER A 4 38.80 -5.85 -33.66
C SER A 4 38.48 -5.48 -32.21
N LYS A 5 38.48 -4.17 -31.93
CA LYS A 5 38.25 -3.60 -30.61
C LYS A 5 36.94 -4.19 -30.10
N ARG A 6 37.00 -5.05 -29.07
CA ARG A 6 35.82 -5.64 -28.43
C ARG A 6 34.92 -4.47 -28.05
N ASN A 7 33.85 -4.30 -28.82
CA ASN A 7 32.80 -3.35 -28.52
C ASN A 7 32.26 -3.74 -27.15
N CYS A 8 32.75 -3.08 -26.10
CA CYS A 8 32.17 -3.11 -24.76
C CYS A 8 30.84 -2.35 -24.84
N ARG A 9 29.91 -2.87 -25.63
CA ARG A 9 28.56 -2.36 -25.70
C ARG A 9 27.93 -2.80 -24.40
N ARG A 10 27.69 -1.83 -23.52
CA ARG A 10 26.89 -2.07 -22.34
C ARG A 10 25.53 -2.61 -22.78
N THR A 11 25.00 -3.59 -22.06
CA THR A 11 23.61 -4.00 -22.24
C THR A 11 22.69 -2.83 -21.90
N GLU A 12 21.43 -2.89 -22.35
CA GLU A 12 20.47 -1.83 -22.05
C GLU A 12 20.33 -1.60 -20.54
N ASP A 13 20.31 -2.66 -19.74
CA ASP A 13 20.30 -2.60 -18.28
C ASP A 13 21.55 -1.91 -17.70
N GLU A 14 22.73 -2.24 -18.23
CA GLU A 14 23.99 -1.61 -17.81
C GLU A 14 24.04 -0.12 -18.16
N VAL A 15 23.42 0.29 -19.28
CA VAL A 15 23.26 1.70 -19.64
C VAL A 15 22.35 2.41 -18.64
N LEU A 16 21.21 1.81 -18.29
CA LEU A 16 20.27 2.39 -17.31
C LEU A 16 20.90 2.55 -15.92
N ILE A 17 21.65 1.56 -15.45
CA ILE A 17 22.38 1.64 -14.17
C ILE A 17 23.45 2.73 -14.25
N HIS A 18 24.19 2.80 -15.35
CA HIS A 18 25.21 3.82 -15.55
C HIS A 18 24.63 5.23 -15.55
N GLU A 19 23.54 5.46 -16.27
CA GLU A 19 22.87 6.77 -16.34
C GLU A 19 22.36 7.20 -14.96
N LYS A 20 21.75 6.28 -14.20
CA LYS A 20 21.35 6.54 -12.82
C LYS A 20 22.55 6.91 -11.96
N ALA A 21 23.64 6.15 -12.03
CA ALA A 21 24.86 6.43 -11.26
C ALA A 21 25.48 7.79 -11.63
N VAL A 22 25.49 8.14 -12.92
CA VAL A 22 25.97 9.45 -13.39
C VAL A 22 25.10 10.58 -12.86
N LYS A 23 23.77 10.42 -12.85
CA LYS A 23 22.85 11.41 -12.24
C LYS A 23 23.10 11.56 -10.75
N MET A 24 23.26 10.47 -10.01
CA MET A 24 23.56 10.52 -8.56
C MET A 24 24.85 11.28 -8.25
N ARG A 25 25.92 11.04 -9.01
CA ARG A 25 27.22 11.73 -8.82
C ARG A 25 27.19 13.22 -9.19
N LYS A 26 26.19 13.67 -9.94
CA LYS A 26 26.02 15.07 -10.36
C LYS A 26 25.14 15.88 -9.41
N MET A 27 24.39 15.22 -8.53
CA MET A 27 23.58 15.90 -7.52
C MET A 27 24.47 16.41 -6.39
N THR A 28 24.05 17.51 -5.77
CA THR A 28 24.69 18.02 -4.55
C THR A 28 24.28 17.20 -3.34
N ASP A 29 25.04 17.28 -2.26
CA ASP A 29 24.75 16.56 -1.01
C ASP A 29 23.34 16.88 -0.49
N GLU A 30 22.92 18.14 -0.55
CA GLU A 30 21.56 18.58 -0.17
C GLU A 30 20.47 17.94 -1.04
N GLN A 31 20.67 17.90 -2.36
CA GLN A 31 19.72 17.25 -3.28
C GLN A 31 19.65 15.74 -3.05
N LEU A 32 20.78 15.11 -2.71
CA LEU A 32 20.82 13.69 -2.37
C LEU A 32 20.05 13.38 -1.08
N VAL A 33 20.22 14.22 -0.06
CA VAL A 33 19.49 14.10 1.22
C VAL A 33 18.00 14.24 0.98
N HIS A 34 17.55 15.30 0.30
CA HIS A 34 16.12 15.49 -0.01
C HIS A 34 15.53 14.34 -0.82
N TYR A 35 16.26 13.85 -1.83
CA TYR A 35 15.80 12.72 -2.64
C TYR A 35 15.57 11.44 -1.82
N VAL A 36 16.37 11.22 -0.78
CA VAL A 36 16.20 10.07 0.13
C VAL A 36 15.05 10.32 1.11
N GLU A 37 15.00 11.49 1.74
CA GLU A 37 13.95 11.86 2.70
C GLU A 37 12.56 11.83 2.06
N ASP A 38 12.40 12.40 0.87
CA ASP A 38 11.13 12.37 0.13
C ASP A 38 10.68 10.95 -0.18
N ARG A 39 11.62 10.04 -0.45
CA ARG A 39 11.30 8.63 -0.71
C ARG A 39 10.89 7.88 0.54
N VAL A 40 11.51 8.17 1.68
CA VAL A 40 11.13 7.60 2.98
C VAL A 40 9.76 8.12 3.39
N ALA A 41 9.55 9.44 3.34
CA ALA A 41 8.25 10.05 3.64
C ALA A 41 7.13 9.57 2.70
N LYS A 42 7.45 9.35 1.41
CA LYS A 42 6.53 8.75 0.44
C LYS A 42 6.24 7.29 0.76
N ALA A 43 7.24 6.50 1.13
CA ALA A 43 7.04 5.09 1.53
C ALA A 43 6.23 4.98 2.84
N GLU A 44 6.43 5.88 3.79
CA GLU A 44 5.66 5.94 5.04
C GLU A 44 4.22 6.36 4.79
N SER A 45 4.00 7.41 3.99
CA SER A 45 2.65 7.85 3.63
C SER A 45 1.91 6.84 2.75
N GLU A 46 2.58 6.20 1.79
CA GLU A 46 1.98 5.13 0.98
C GLU A 46 1.75 3.85 1.79
N GLY A 47 2.66 3.48 2.69
CA GLY A 47 2.51 2.35 3.61
C GLY A 47 1.36 2.55 4.60
N PHE A 48 1.25 3.75 5.17
CA PHE A 48 0.16 4.15 6.06
C PHE A 48 -1.19 4.20 5.33
N ASN A 49 -1.23 4.78 4.12
CA ASN A 49 -2.45 4.83 3.32
C ASN A 49 -2.87 3.45 2.78
N ARG A 50 -1.92 2.59 2.41
CA ARG A 50 -2.20 1.18 2.10
C ARG A 50 -2.70 0.45 3.33
N GLY A 51 -2.12 0.66 4.51
CA GLY A 51 -2.60 0.10 5.77
C GLY A 51 -4.05 0.51 6.07
N LYS A 52 -4.38 1.80 5.89
CA LYS A 52 -5.74 2.34 6.04
C LYS A 52 -6.73 1.86 4.97
N ALA A 53 -6.28 1.63 3.74
CA ALA A 53 -7.10 1.07 2.66
C ALA A 53 -7.29 -0.45 2.79
N SER A 54 -6.30 -1.16 3.35
CA SER A 54 -6.31 -2.62 3.57
C SER A 54 -6.99 -3.01 4.88
N ALA A 55 -6.99 -2.12 5.88
CA ALA A 55 -7.91 -2.14 7.00
C ALA A 55 -9.31 -1.77 6.46
N GLY A 56 -9.89 -2.70 5.71
CA GLY A 56 -11.23 -2.55 5.15
C GLY A 56 -12.17 -2.07 6.24
N LYS A 57 -12.70 -0.85 6.08
CA LYS A 57 -13.72 -0.30 6.97
C LYS A 57 -14.89 -1.29 7.06
N GLY A 58 -15.00 -1.99 8.18
CA GLY A 58 -16.24 -2.59 8.68
C GLY A 58 -17.02 -3.57 7.80
N THR A 59 -16.48 -4.03 6.66
CA THR A 59 -17.29 -4.82 5.70
C THR A 59 -17.67 -6.19 6.25
N GLY A 60 -16.76 -6.85 6.98
CA GLY A 60 -16.99 -8.19 7.53
C GLY A 60 -18.10 -8.22 8.59
N VAL A 61 -18.09 -7.26 9.53
CA VAL A 61 -19.08 -7.20 10.61
C VAL A 61 -20.46 -6.85 10.06
N LYS A 62 -20.54 -5.89 9.13
CA LYS A 62 -21.80 -5.54 8.48
C LYS A 62 -22.38 -6.71 7.66
N ALA A 63 -21.55 -7.38 6.86
CA ALA A 63 -21.96 -8.55 6.09
C ALA A 63 -22.44 -9.70 6.98
N PHE A 64 -21.78 -9.91 8.13
CA PHE A 64 -22.19 -10.92 9.10
C PHE A 64 -23.56 -10.60 9.74
N ILE A 65 -23.82 -9.34 10.09
CA ILE A 65 -25.13 -8.91 10.61
C ILE A 65 -26.23 -9.09 9.54
N ASP A 66 -25.94 -8.76 8.28
CA ASP A 66 -26.88 -8.98 7.17
C ASP A 66 -27.16 -10.48 6.93
N TYR A 67 -26.15 -11.33 7.11
CA TYR A 67 -26.34 -12.78 7.09
C TYR A 67 -27.26 -13.24 8.22
N ILE A 68 -27.03 -12.81 9.47
CA ILE A 68 -27.90 -13.15 10.61
C ILE A 68 -29.35 -12.75 10.35
N LYS A 69 -29.55 -11.57 9.73
CA LYS A 69 -30.88 -11.07 9.34
C LYS A 69 -31.57 -11.96 8.30
N SER A 70 -30.82 -12.47 7.32
CA SER A 70 -31.37 -13.34 6.27
C SER A 70 -31.54 -14.81 6.70
N ALA A 71 -30.69 -15.29 7.60
CA ALA A 71 -30.69 -16.67 8.09
C ALA A 71 -31.89 -17.04 8.97
N LYS A 72 -32.71 -16.07 9.40
CA LYS A 72 -33.93 -16.27 10.21
C LYS A 72 -33.72 -17.23 11.39
N ILE A 73 -32.64 -17.00 12.14
CA ILE A 73 -32.25 -17.85 13.27
C ILE A 73 -33.34 -17.78 14.35
N PRO A 74 -33.86 -18.92 14.83
CA PRO A 74 -34.84 -18.95 15.92
C PRO A 74 -34.34 -18.17 17.15
N GLY A 75 -35.18 -17.29 17.69
CA GLY A 75 -34.83 -16.43 18.83
C GLY A 75 -34.08 -15.15 18.48
N VAL A 76 -33.63 -14.96 17.23
CA VAL A 76 -33.02 -13.71 16.77
C VAL A 76 -34.06 -12.89 15.99
N GLY A 77 -34.71 -11.98 16.70
CA GLY A 77 -35.68 -11.04 16.13
C GLY A 77 -35.06 -9.71 15.69
N ALA A 78 -35.89 -8.84 15.09
CA ALA A 78 -35.48 -7.51 14.63
C ALA A 78 -34.83 -6.67 15.74
N VAL A 79 -35.34 -6.75 16.98
CA VAL A 79 -34.81 -6.01 18.14
C VAL A 79 -33.37 -6.41 18.46
N THR A 80 -33.05 -7.70 18.39
CA THR A 80 -31.69 -8.21 18.65
C THR A 80 -30.73 -7.72 17.56
N ILE A 81 -31.16 -7.72 16.30
CA ILE A 81 -30.35 -7.22 15.17
C ILE A 81 -30.09 -5.71 15.33
N SER A 82 -31.09 -4.91 15.70
CA SER A 82 -30.90 -3.48 15.95
C SER A 82 -29.91 -3.20 17.08
N LYS A 83 -29.92 -4.02 18.15
CA LYS A 83 -28.92 -3.92 19.23
C LYS A 83 -27.51 -4.21 18.74
N LEU A 84 -27.33 -5.25 17.91
CA LEU A 84 -26.03 -5.61 17.35
C LEU A 84 -25.47 -4.49 16.46
N ILE A 85 -26.31 -3.88 15.61
CA ILE A 85 -25.91 -2.74 14.76
C ILE A 85 -25.49 -1.56 15.64
N LYS A 86 -26.29 -1.23 16.66
CA LYS A 86 -25.99 -0.10 17.55
C LYS A 86 -24.67 -0.28 18.29
N VAL A 87 -24.42 -1.46 18.86
CA VAL A 87 -23.16 -1.76 19.55
C VAL A 87 -21.98 -1.75 18.56
N ALA A 88 -22.18 -2.25 17.34
CA ALA A 88 -21.14 -2.25 16.32
C ALA A 88 -20.75 -0.82 15.90
N ASP A 89 -21.73 0.08 15.74
CA ASP A 89 -21.52 1.50 15.39
C ASP A 89 -20.85 2.27 16.56
N GLU A 90 -21.36 2.11 17.79
CA GLU A 90 -20.82 2.78 18.98
C GLU A 90 -19.35 2.40 19.28
N ASN A 91 -18.92 1.20 18.89
CA ASN A 91 -17.56 0.71 19.10
C ASN A 91 -16.68 0.81 17.84
N GLY A 92 -17.18 1.40 16.75
CA GLY A 92 -16.42 1.61 15.51
C GLY A 92 -16.08 0.34 14.73
N TYR A 93 -16.87 -0.73 14.91
CA TYR A 93 -16.73 -1.97 14.14
C TYR A 93 -17.37 -1.89 12.74
N ILE A 94 -18.33 -0.99 12.54
CA ILE A 94 -18.98 -0.69 11.26
C ILE A 94 -19.05 0.82 11.00
#